data_AF-A0A1G2BTR2-F1
#
_entry.id   AF-A0A1G2BTR2-F1
#
_cell.length_a   1.000
_cell.length_b   1.000
_cell.length_c   1.000
_cell.angle_alpha   90.00
_cell.angle_beta   90.00
_cell.angle_gamma   90.00
#
_symmetry.space_group_name_H-M   'P 1'
#
loop_
_entity.id
_entity.type
_entity.pdbx_description
1 polymer ?
#
loop_
_entity_poly.entity_id
_entity_poly.type
_entity_poly.pdbx_seq_one_letter_code
_entity_poly.pdbx_strand_id
1 'polypeptide(L)'
;MKGINLIILFGSQATGQTRPGSDVDVAVLADHVLSLQEKSDIGQELSLELKVSDDIIDIIDLQTASPLLQQQISTHGKLLRGSKDDFIRWRVLAWKIYQDTAKFRRAREQALIKQAHV
;
A
#
# COMPACT_ATOMS: atom_id res chain seq x y z
N MET A 1 6.66 -16.49 7.19
CA MET A 1 5.41 -15.70 7.10
C MET A 1 4.17 -16.60 7.07
N LYS A 2 3.37 -16.67 8.15
CA LYS A 2 2.03 -17.27 8.15
C LYS A 2 0.99 -16.16 8.22
N GLY A 3 -0.14 -16.30 7.51
CA GLY A 3 -1.24 -15.33 7.54
C GLY A 3 -1.09 -14.13 6.59
N ILE A 4 -0.08 -14.12 5.70
CA ILE A 4 0.06 -13.11 4.64
C ILE A 4 -0.57 -13.62 3.35
N ASN A 5 -1.53 -12.88 2.84
CA ASN A 5 -2.31 -13.21 1.65
C ASN A 5 -1.75 -12.57 0.38
N LEU A 6 -1.35 -11.29 0.47
CA LEU A 6 -0.84 -10.53 -0.67
C LEU A 6 0.38 -9.70 -0.27
N ILE A 7 1.37 -9.64 -1.17
CA ILE A 7 2.47 -8.67 -1.14
C ILE A 7 2.45 -7.92 -2.48
N ILE A 8 2.33 -6.60 -2.43
CA ILE A 8 2.11 -5.73 -3.59
C ILE A 8 3.14 -4.62 -3.58
N LEU A 9 3.98 -4.55 -4.61
CA LEU A 9 4.86 -3.41 -4.85
C LEU A 9 4.04 -2.24 -5.38
N PHE A 10 4.21 -1.04 -4.83
CA PHE A 10 3.55 0.16 -5.35
C PHE A 10 4.51 1.37 -5.33
N GLY A 11 3.97 2.56 -5.53
CA GLY A 11 4.77 3.79 -5.47
C GLY A 11 5.68 4.01 -6.67
N SER A 12 6.75 4.78 -6.44
CA SER A 12 7.69 5.22 -7.48
C SER A 12 8.35 4.04 -8.21
N GLN A 13 8.62 2.95 -7.50
CA GLN A 13 9.20 1.72 -8.06
C GLN A 13 8.23 0.93 -8.96
N ALA A 14 6.92 1.03 -8.72
CA ALA A 14 5.94 0.37 -9.59
C ALA A 14 5.75 1.11 -10.93
N THR A 15 5.98 2.43 -10.97
CA THR A 15 5.70 3.28 -12.15
C THR A 15 6.88 3.49 -13.10
N GLY A 16 8.08 2.96 -12.77
CA GLY A 16 9.25 2.99 -13.65
C GLY A 16 10.00 4.33 -13.71
N GLN A 17 9.72 5.25 -12.80
CA GLN A 17 10.40 6.55 -12.67
C GLN A 17 11.53 6.49 -11.63
N THR A 18 12.25 5.37 -11.56
CA THR A 18 13.19 5.09 -10.48
C THR A 18 14.44 5.98 -10.57
N ARG A 19 14.76 6.66 -9.47
CA ARG A 19 16.09 7.24 -9.22
C ARG A 19 16.89 6.27 -8.33
N PRO A 20 18.23 6.22 -8.44
CA PRO A 20 19.05 5.50 -7.47
C PRO A 20 18.74 6.01 -6.05
N GLY A 21 18.36 5.10 -5.15
CA GLY A 21 18.02 5.42 -3.75
C GLY A 21 16.56 5.80 -3.48
N SER A 22 15.60 5.45 -4.36
CA SER A 22 14.18 5.60 -4.01
C SER A 22 13.71 4.48 -3.09
N ASP A 23 12.89 4.86 -2.11
CA ASP A 23 12.19 3.94 -1.22
C ASP A 23 11.37 2.91 -2.03
N VAL A 24 11.30 1.70 -1.50
CA VAL A 24 10.59 0.54 -2.03
C VAL A 24 9.33 0.37 -1.20
N ASP A 25 8.22 0.92 -1.71
CA ASP A 25 6.93 0.85 -1.03
C ASP A 25 6.26 -0.51 -1.27
N VAL A 26 6.04 -1.27 -0.21
CA VAL A 26 5.41 -2.60 -0.26
C VAL A 26 4.19 -2.65 0.62
N ALA A 27 3.04 -2.95 0.00
CA ALA A 27 1.79 -3.15 0.69
C ALA A 27 1.55 -4.63 0.98
N VAL A 28 1.16 -4.93 2.22
CA VAL A 28 0.93 -6.29 2.70
C VAL A 28 -0.50 -6.43 3.16
N LEU A 29 -1.20 -7.45 2.67
CA LEU A 29 -2.50 -7.87 3.19
C LEU A 29 -2.33 -9.15 3.99
N ALA A 30 -2.69 -9.09 5.26
CA ALA A 30 -2.77 -10.24 6.17
C ALA A 30 -4.18 -10.34 6.75
N ASP A 31 -4.49 -11.49 7.36
CA ASP A 31 -5.79 -11.72 8.03
C ASP A 31 -5.94 -10.88 9.33
N HIS A 32 -4.86 -10.22 9.76
CA HIS A 32 -4.77 -9.41 10.97
C HIS A 32 -3.96 -8.14 10.72
N VAL A 33 -4.10 -7.16 11.64
CA VAL A 33 -3.26 -5.96 11.65
C VAL A 33 -1.82 -6.34 11.98
N LEU A 34 -0.88 -5.89 11.16
CA LEU A 34 0.53 -6.22 11.33
C LEU A 34 1.12 -5.49 12.55
N SER A 35 1.79 -6.26 13.41
CA SER A 35 2.63 -5.69 14.47
C SER A 35 3.89 -5.04 13.90
N LEU A 36 4.54 -4.18 14.69
CA LEU A 36 5.80 -3.56 14.28
C LEU A 36 6.90 -4.60 14.01
N GLN A 37 6.94 -5.67 14.82
CA GLN A 37 7.90 -6.75 14.62
C GLN A 37 7.65 -7.47 13.29
N GLU A 38 6.39 -7.81 12.98
CA GLU A 38 6.08 -8.46 11.70
C GLU A 38 6.43 -7.58 10.51
N LYS A 39 6.18 -6.27 10.59
CA LYS A 39 6.61 -5.34 9.53
C LYS A 39 8.12 -5.35 9.35
N SER A 40 8.89 -5.35 10.43
CA SER A 40 10.35 -5.42 10.38
C SER A 40 10.84 -6.75 9.79
N ASP A 41 10.27 -7.87 10.22
CA ASP A 41 10.63 -9.20 9.73
C ASP A 41 10.32 -9.35 8.23
N ILE A 42 9.16 -8.85 7.77
CA ILE A 42 8.79 -8.83 6.36
C ILE A 42 9.75 -7.94 5.55
N GLY A 43 10.10 -6.76 6.08
CA GLY A 43 11.04 -5.85 5.45
C GLY A 43 12.41 -6.50 5.24
N GLN A 44 12.94 -7.19 6.26
CA GLN A 44 14.21 -7.93 6.15
C GLN A 44 14.13 -9.10 5.15
N GLU A 45 13.02 -9.85 5.12
CA GLU A 45 12.86 -10.94 4.15
C GLU A 45 12.85 -10.38 2.71
N LEU A 46 12.10 -9.29 2.48
CA LEU A 46 12.03 -8.65 1.17
C LEU A 46 13.34 -7.99 0.74
N SER A 47 14.13 -7.44 1.68
CA SER A 47 15.43 -6.84 1.35
C SER A 47 16.40 -7.87 0.78
N LEU A 48 16.42 -9.06 1.39
CA LEU A 48 17.19 -10.21 0.91
C LEU A 48 16.70 -10.71 -0.46
N GLU A 49 15.40 -10.84 -0.65
CA GLU A 49 14.81 -11.31 -1.92
C GLU A 49 15.04 -10.32 -3.07
N LEU A 50 14.89 -9.03 -2.80
CA LEU A 50 15.03 -7.96 -3.79
C LEU A 50 16.49 -7.48 -3.96
N LYS A 51 17.40 -7.95 -3.11
CA LYS A 51 18.82 -7.53 -3.05
C LYS A 51 18.98 -6.02 -2.89
N VAL A 52 18.16 -5.46 -2.01
CA VAL A 52 18.22 -4.06 -1.61
C VAL A 52 18.48 -3.97 -0.11
N SER A 53 18.79 -2.76 0.37
CA SER A 53 18.91 -2.52 1.80
C SER A 53 17.51 -2.53 2.45
N ASP A 54 17.41 -2.95 3.71
CA ASP A 54 16.14 -3.04 4.44
C ASP A 54 15.61 -1.66 4.86
N ASP A 55 16.52 -0.70 5.10
CA ASP A 55 16.22 0.69 5.44
C ASP A 55 15.43 1.46 4.37
N ILE A 56 15.48 1.00 3.11
CA ILE A 56 14.71 1.61 2.02
C ILE A 56 13.36 0.92 1.78
N ILE A 57 13.00 -0.12 2.52
CA ILE A 57 11.71 -0.82 2.36
C ILE A 57 10.70 -0.27 3.34
N ASP A 58 9.61 0.31 2.83
CA ASP A 58 8.46 0.73 3.65
C ASP A 58 7.32 -0.29 3.55
N ILE A 59 6.90 -0.82 4.71
CA ILE A 59 5.82 -1.82 4.81
C ILE A 59 4.52 -1.14 5.21
N ILE A 60 3.60 -1.09 4.25
CA ILE A 60 2.23 -0.63 4.47
C ILE A 60 1.31 -1.82 4.77
N ASP A 61 0.64 -1.74 5.91
CA ASP A 61 -0.41 -2.69 6.28
C ASP A 61 -1.75 -2.30 5.65
N LEU A 62 -2.26 -3.15 4.76
CA LEU A 62 -3.52 -2.92 4.05
C LEU A 62 -4.76 -3.02 4.95
N GLN A 63 -4.67 -3.64 6.12
CA GLN A 63 -5.77 -3.68 7.10
C GLN A 63 -6.04 -2.31 7.73
N THR A 64 -5.02 -1.45 7.78
CA THR A 64 -5.10 -0.14 8.42
C THR A 64 -4.89 1.03 7.44
N ALA A 65 -4.46 0.75 6.22
CA ALA A 65 -4.26 1.76 5.18
C ALA A 65 -5.54 2.55 4.86
N SER A 66 -5.40 3.86 4.63
CA SER A 66 -6.55 4.70 4.28
C SER A 66 -7.20 4.27 2.95
N PRO A 67 -8.51 4.50 2.75
CA PRO A 67 -9.18 4.21 1.48
C PRO A 67 -8.51 4.83 0.25
N LEU A 68 -7.93 6.02 0.41
CA LEU A 68 -7.19 6.69 -0.67
C LEU A 68 -5.92 5.91 -1.03
N LEU A 69 -5.15 5.49 -0.04
CA LEU A 69 -3.93 4.72 -0.24
C LEU A 69 -4.22 3.33 -0.81
N GLN A 70 -5.25 2.64 -0.29
CA GLN A 70 -5.71 1.37 -0.84
C GLN A 70 -6.10 1.50 -2.31
N GLN A 71 -6.78 2.59 -2.70
CA GLN A 71 -7.12 2.84 -4.11
C GLN A 71 -5.87 3.09 -4.98
N GLN A 72 -4.86 3.80 -4.46
CA GLN A 72 -3.60 4.00 -5.19
C GLN A 72 -2.87 2.67 -5.43
N ILE A 73 -2.76 1.85 -4.38
CA ILE A 73 -2.15 0.52 -4.44
C ILE A 73 -2.96 -0.41 -5.35
N SER A 74 -4.29 -0.38 -5.30
CA SER A 74 -5.13 -1.21 -6.16
C SER A 74 -5.05 -0.80 -7.63
N THR A 75 -4.76 0.46 -7.93
CA THR A 75 -4.72 0.95 -9.32
C THR A 75 -3.35 0.72 -9.95
N HIS A 76 -2.27 1.02 -9.21
CA HIS A 76 -0.90 1.06 -9.74
C HIS A 76 0.02 -0.04 -9.20
N GLY A 77 -0.45 -0.82 -8.22
CA GLY A 77 0.35 -1.85 -7.57
C GLY A 77 0.59 -3.08 -8.47
N LYS A 78 1.77 -3.69 -8.29
CA LYS A 78 2.19 -4.92 -8.94
C LYS A 78 2.25 -6.05 -7.90
N LEU A 79 1.54 -7.14 -8.17
CA LEU A 79 1.54 -8.31 -7.30
C LEU A 79 2.93 -8.97 -7.29
N LEU A 80 3.58 -9.01 -6.12
CA LEU A 80 4.84 -9.74 -5.90
C LEU A 80 4.57 -11.17 -5.40
N ARG A 81 3.63 -11.33 -4.45
CA ARG A 81 3.28 -12.62 -3.84
C ARG A 81 1.78 -12.72 -3.59
N GLY A 82 1.21 -13.91 -3.75
CA GLY A 82 -0.21 -14.21 -3.56
C GLY A 82 -0.91 -14.67 -4.82
N SER A 83 -2.21 -14.99 -4.73
CA SER A 83 -2.99 -15.43 -5.89
C SER A 83 -3.52 -14.24 -6.70
N LYS A 84 -3.59 -14.40 -8.03
CA LYS A 84 -4.20 -13.37 -8.91
C LYS A 84 -5.66 -13.13 -8.56
N ASP A 85 -6.38 -14.18 -8.16
CA ASP A 85 -7.79 -14.09 -7.83
C ASP A 85 -8.02 -13.33 -6.52
N ASP A 86 -7.21 -13.56 -5.49
CA ASP A 86 -7.24 -12.78 -4.25
C ASP A 86 -6.89 -11.32 -4.50
N PHE A 87 -5.89 -11.08 -5.36
CA PHE A 87 -5.53 -9.72 -5.73
C PHE A 87 -6.68 -9.00 -6.44
N ILE A 88 -7.35 -9.65 -7.41
CA ILE A 88 -8.52 -9.09 -8.10
C ILE A 88 -9.67 -8.84 -7.11
N ARG A 89 -9.99 -9.81 -6.24
CA ARG A 89 -11.02 -9.66 -5.20
C ARG A 89 -10.74 -8.45 -4.31
N TRP A 90 -9.51 -8.33 -3.82
CA TRP A 90 -9.09 -7.22 -2.99
C TRP A 90 -9.17 -5.87 -3.74
N ARG A 91 -8.75 -5.82 -5.01
CA ARG A 91 -8.85 -4.59 -5.83
C ARG A 91 -10.29 -4.08 -5.97
N VAL A 92 -11.24 -4.99 -6.19
CA VAL A 92 -12.67 -4.65 -6.27
C VAL A 92 -13.17 -4.08 -4.95
N LEU A 93 -12.78 -4.68 -3.81
CA LEU A 93 -13.15 -4.20 -2.49
C LEU A 93 -12.55 -2.81 -2.20
N ALA A 94 -11.25 -2.61 -2.47
CA ALA A 94 -10.58 -1.33 -2.30
C ALA A 94 -11.26 -0.22 -3.12
N TRP A 95 -11.63 -0.50 -4.36
CA TRP A 95 -12.37 0.44 -5.21
C TRP A 95 -13.74 0.79 -4.61
N LYS A 96 -14.50 -0.20 -4.13
CA LYS A 96 -15.80 0.03 -3.49
C LYS A 96 -15.64 0.93 -2.26
N ILE A 97 -14.72 0.60 -1.35
CA ILE A 97 -14.46 1.39 -0.13
C ILE A 97 -14.06 2.83 -0.49
N TYR A 98 -13.25 3.00 -1.54
CA TYR A 98 -12.88 4.31 -2.03
C TYR A 98 -14.10 5.12 -2.50
N GLN A 99 -15.02 4.52 -3.27
CA GLN A 99 -16.24 5.20 -3.71
C GLN A 99 -17.14 5.57 -2.52
N ASP A 100 -17.36 4.66 -1.58
CA ASP A 100 -18.22 4.87 -0.41
C ASP A 100 -17.72 6.02 0.49
N THR A 101 -16.40 6.22 0.53
CA THR A 101 -15.74 7.27 1.33
C THR A 101 -15.55 8.59 0.59
N ALA A 102 -16.04 8.72 -0.66
CA ALA A 102 -15.86 9.92 -1.49
C ALA A 102 -16.40 11.19 -0.84
N LYS A 103 -17.53 11.11 -0.13
CA LYS A 103 -18.14 12.25 0.58
C LYS A 103 -17.20 12.88 1.62
N PHE A 104 -16.45 12.05 2.36
CA PHE A 104 -15.52 12.53 3.39
C PHE A 104 -14.31 13.22 2.77
N ARG A 105 -13.82 12.71 1.63
CA ARG A 105 -12.72 13.34 0.89
C ARG A 105 -13.13 14.70 0.33
N ARG A 106 -14.32 14.80 -0.27
CA ARG A 106 -14.87 16.08 -0.78
C ARG A 106 -15.02 17.12 0.33
N ALA A 107 -15.52 16.71 1.50
CA ALA A 107 -15.65 17.61 2.65
C ALA A 107 -14.28 18.12 3.13
N ARG A 108 -13.26 17.23 3.19
CA ARG A 108 -11.88 17.61 3.54
C ARG A 108 -11.29 18.59 2.53
N GLU A 109 -11.47 18.34 1.23
CA GLU A 109 -10.98 19.23 0.16
C GLU A 109 -11.58 20.63 0.26
N GLN A 110 -12.89 20.73 0.48
CA GLN A 110 -13.57 22.02 0.66
C GLN A 110 -13.06 22.78 1.89
N ALA A 111 -12.77 22.08 3.00
CA ALA A 111 -12.20 22.71 4.19
C ALA A 111 -10.80 23.27 3.93
N LEU A 112 -9.95 22.53 3.22
CA LEU A 112 -8.60 22.96 2.86
C LEU A 112 -8.62 24.20 1.95
N ILE A 113 -9.50 24.23 0.94
CA ILE A 113 -9.65 25.38 0.03
C ILE A 113 -10.06 26.65 0.80
N LYS A 114 -10.96 26.52 1.79
CA LYS A 114 -11.40 27.63 2.63
C LYS A 114 -10.28 28.16 3.53
N GLN A 115 -9.41 27.29 4.05
CA GLN A 115 -8.27 27.69 4.86
C GLN A 115 -7.15 28.35 4.05
N ALA A 116 -6.99 27.98 2.78
CA ALA A 116 -5.98 28.57 1.89
C ALA A 116 -6.35 29.97 1.35
N HIS A 117 -7.58 30.43 1.56
CA HIS A 117 -8.07 31.76 1.17
C HIS A 117 -8.26 32.71 2.37
N VAL A 118 -7.66 32.40 3.51
CA VAL A 118 -7.54 33.27 4.69
C VAL A 118 -6.07 33.62 4.88
#